data_AF-A0A7W7YDF3-F1
#
_entry.id   AF-A0A7W7YDF3-F1
#
_cell.length_a   1.000
_cell.length_b   1.000
_cell.length_c   1.000
_cell.angle_alpha   90.00
_cell.angle_beta   90.00
_cell.angle_gamma   90.00
#
_symmetry.space_group_name_H-M   'P 1'
#
loop_
_entity.id
_entity.type
_entity.pdbx_description
1 polymer ?
#
loop_
_entity_poly.entity_id
_entity_poly.type
_entity_poly.pdbx_seq_one_letter_code
_entity_poly.pdbx_strand_id
1 'polypeptide(L)'
;MRYPAMTVMVFLRRDIGYRLLTPLPMIIMTGILTLVAAIIPPDKPGAHPEWLFWFAMLSLFLSSCQRTKRWREFKKGVLQHTYYIGTSPFDYRWLPQFCRRFRRMARFADPFFCIFAGLVLLPESTALGFWLMIAGAALRIFEDLVFQKELNRDFDILDSVITSEVHSNTVETFDDSAPHTPQPSSNAIPTGLAPDIEANIKKRRSN
;
A
#
# COMPACT_ATOMS: atom_id res chain seq x y z
N MET A 1 -12.93 4.87 2.71
CA MET A 1 -13.75 3.64 2.89
C MET A 1 -13.11 2.51 2.07
N ARG A 2 -12.73 1.38 2.69
CA ARG A 2 -11.95 0.29 2.02
C ARG A 2 -12.80 -0.89 1.58
N TYR A 3 -14.04 -0.93 2.04
CA TYR A 3 -14.78 -2.17 2.23
C TYR A 3 -15.36 -2.79 0.95
N PRO A 4 -15.97 -2.03 0.01
CA PRO A 4 -16.44 -2.60 -1.26
C PRO A 4 -15.28 -3.04 -2.16
N ALA A 5 -14.25 -2.19 -2.22
CA ALA A 5 -13.09 -2.37 -3.08
C ALA A 5 -12.32 -3.66 -2.77
N MET A 6 -12.27 -4.10 -1.51
CA MET A 6 -11.58 -5.32 -1.10
C MET A 6 -12.09 -6.57 -1.81
N THR A 7 -13.40 -6.68 -2.06
CA THR A 7 -13.99 -7.86 -2.74
C THR A 7 -13.47 -8.03 -4.16
N VAL A 8 -13.20 -6.91 -4.86
CA VAL A 8 -12.70 -6.87 -6.23
C VAL A 8 -11.16 -6.90 -6.28
N MET A 9 -10.49 -6.28 -5.32
CA MET A 9 -9.02 -6.25 -5.24
C MET A 9 -8.41 -7.65 -5.27
N VAL A 10 -9.07 -8.62 -4.67
CA VAL A 10 -8.59 -10.00 -4.59
C VAL A 10 -8.50 -10.64 -5.99
N PHE A 11 -9.34 -10.23 -6.93
CA PHE A 11 -9.28 -10.67 -8.33
C PHE A 11 -8.32 -9.82 -9.15
N LEU A 12 -8.38 -8.50 -8.95
CA LEU A 12 -7.66 -7.53 -9.77
C LEU A 12 -6.26 -7.23 -9.29
N ARG A 13 -5.79 -7.70 -8.14
CA ARG A 13 -4.44 -7.37 -7.65
C ARG A 13 -3.67 -8.60 -7.27
N ARG A 14 -2.41 -8.62 -7.70
CA ARG A 14 -1.42 -9.60 -7.25
C ARG A 14 -0.71 -9.04 -6.02
N ASP A 15 -0.34 -9.93 -5.11
CA ASP A 15 0.54 -9.62 -3.99
C ASP A 15 0.05 -8.53 -3.01
N ILE A 16 -1.21 -8.60 -2.60
CA ILE A 16 -1.76 -7.67 -1.60
C ILE A 16 -1.07 -7.84 -0.23
N GLY A 17 -0.76 -6.72 0.42
CA GLY A 17 -0.11 -6.66 1.72
C GLY A 17 -0.95 -7.24 2.86
N TYR A 18 -0.29 -7.86 3.83
CA TYR A 18 -0.93 -8.62 4.91
C TYR A 18 -1.89 -7.80 5.79
N ARG A 19 -1.60 -6.50 6.00
CA ARG A 19 -2.47 -5.58 6.77
C ARG A 19 -3.62 -5.00 5.93
N LEU A 20 -3.52 -5.05 4.60
CA LEU A 20 -4.61 -4.63 3.73
C LEU A 20 -5.72 -5.69 3.71
N LEU A 21 -5.34 -6.96 3.80
CA LEU A 21 -6.23 -8.11 3.68
C LEU A 21 -6.71 -8.62 5.05
N THR A 22 -7.30 -7.75 5.87
CA THR A 22 -7.82 -8.14 7.18
C THR A 22 -9.00 -9.12 7.05
N PRO A 23 -9.08 -10.17 7.88
CA PRO A 23 -10.11 -11.21 7.73
C PRO A 23 -11.49 -10.71 8.15
N LEU A 24 -11.57 -9.88 9.19
CA LEU A 24 -12.82 -9.37 9.72
C LEU A 24 -13.63 -8.59 8.65
N PRO A 25 -13.06 -7.61 7.93
CA PRO A 25 -13.82 -6.89 6.92
C PRO A 25 -14.21 -7.75 5.73
N MET A 26 -13.39 -8.74 5.34
CA MET A 26 -13.75 -9.67 4.28
C MET A 26 -14.96 -10.53 4.66
N ILE A 27 -14.99 -11.04 5.91
CA ILE A 27 -16.14 -11.80 6.43
C ILE A 27 -17.39 -10.92 6.47
N ILE A 28 -17.28 -9.70 6.98
CA ILE A 28 -18.41 -8.74 7.03
C ILE A 28 -18.96 -8.47 5.62
N MET A 29 -18.08 -8.16 4.66
CA MET A 29 -18.49 -7.86 3.29
C MET A 29 -19.09 -9.06 2.58
N THR A 30 -18.56 -10.26 2.83
CA THR A 30 -19.14 -11.51 2.32
C THR A 30 -20.53 -11.72 2.92
N GLY A 31 -20.69 -11.52 4.24
CA GLY A 31 -21.97 -11.60 4.93
C GLY A 31 -23.02 -10.63 4.36
N ILE A 32 -22.63 -9.38 4.12
CA ILE A 32 -23.50 -8.37 3.49
C ILE A 32 -23.92 -8.84 2.09
N LEU A 33 -22.98 -9.30 1.27
CA LEU A 33 -23.27 -9.78 -0.09
C LEU A 33 -24.20 -11.00 -0.09
N THR A 34 -23.99 -11.96 0.81
CA THR A 34 -24.85 -13.14 0.94
C THR A 34 -26.24 -12.77 1.44
N LEU A 35 -26.35 -11.79 2.34
CA LEU A 35 -27.63 -11.30 2.84
C LEU A 35 -28.40 -10.55 1.74
N VAL A 36 -27.71 -9.72 0.95
CA VAL A 36 -28.30 -9.07 -0.23
C VAL A 36 -28.77 -10.11 -1.23
N ALA A 37 -27.98 -11.16 -1.49
CA ALA A 37 -28.37 -12.25 -2.38
C ALA A 37 -29.64 -12.98 -1.87
N ALA A 38 -29.78 -13.18 -0.56
CA ALA A 38 -30.92 -13.87 0.04
C ALA A 38 -32.22 -13.03 0.04
N ILE A 39 -32.12 -11.70 0.03
CA ILE A 39 -33.29 -10.79 0.02
C ILE A 39 -33.85 -10.59 -1.40
N ILE A 40 -33.02 -10.78 -2.43
CA ILE A 40 -33.43 -10.59 -3.82
C ILE A 40 -34.39 -11.73 -4.22
N PRO A 41 -35.65 -11.43 -4.56
CA PRO A 41 -36.60 -12.46 -4.97
C PRO A 41 -36.16 -13.06 -6.32
N PRO A 42 -36.14 -14.40 -6.46
CA PRO A 42 -35.68 -15.09 -7.67
C PRO A 42 -36.61 -14.86 -8.86
N ASP A 43 -37.86 -14.44 -8.62
CA ASP A 43 -38.89 -14.28 -9.65
C ASP A 43 -38.75 -12.99 -10.48
N LYS A 44 -37.72 -12.16 -10.21
CA LYS A 44 -37.46 -10.95 -11.00
C LYS A 44 -36.58 -11.27 -12.21
N PRO A 45 -36.97 -10.85 -13.43
CA PRO A 45 -36.15 -11.05 -14.62
C PRO A 45 -34.80 -10.32 -14.47
N GLY A 46 -33.69 -11.02 -14.70
CA GLY A 46 -32.33 -10.50 -14.54
C GLY A 46 -31.85 -10.39 -13.08
N ALA A 47 -32.63 -10.87 -12.12
CA ALA A 47 -32.23 -11.05 -10.74
C ALA A 47 -31.78 -12.50 -10.55
N HIS A 48 -30.54 -12.77 -10.94
CA HIS A 48 -29.87 -14.04 -10.68
C HIS A 48 -29.00 -13.91 -9.40
N PRO A 49 -29.58 -14.10 -8.20
CA PRO A 49 -28.88 -13.94 -6.91
C PRO A 49 -27.77 -14.97 -6.71
N GLU A 50 -27.84 -16.11 -7.40
CA GLU A 50 -26.84 -17.18 -7.36
C GLU A 50 -25.45 -16.68 -7.77
N TRP A 51 -25.35 -15.81 -8.78
CA TRP A 51 -24.07 -15.25 -9.21
C TRP A 51 -23.44 -14.37 -8.13
N LEU A 52 -24.25 -13.59 -7.41
CA LEU A 52 -23.78 -12.74 -6.32
C LEU A 52 -23.27 -13.58 -5.15
N PHE A 53 -23.98 -14.67 -4.82
CA PHE A 53 -23.57 -15.61 -3.78
C PHE A 53 -22.24 -16.30 -4.14
N TRP A 54 -22.13 -16.84 -5.35
CA TRP A 54 -20.89 -17.48 -5.83
C TRP A 54 -19.72 -16.49 -5.86
N PHE A 55 -19.96 -15.26 -6.30
CA PHE A 55 -18.96 -14.19 -6.28
C PHE A 55 -18.47 -13.90 -4.86
N ALA A 56 -19.38 -13.76 -3.90
CA ALA A 56 -19.05 -13.49 -2.50
C ALA A 56 -18.18 -14.63 -1.92
N MET A 57 -18.59 -15.88 -2.11
CA MET A 57 -17.85 -17.05 -1.66
C MET A 57 -16.47 -17.17 -2.30
N LEU A 58 -16.38 -16.94 -3.62
CA LEU A 58 -15.11 -16.96 -4.35
C LEU A 58 -14.17 -15.86 -3.86
N SER A 59 -14.69 -14.65 -3.61
CA SER A 59 -13.90 -13.53 -3.09
C SER A 59 -13.32 -13.84 -1.70
N LEU A 60 -14.08 -14.49 -0.83
CA LEU A 60 -13.64 -14.91 0.50
C LEU A 60 -12.59 -16.03 0.42
N PHE A 61 -12.81 -17.01 -0.46
CA PHE A 61 -11.87 -18.11 -0.67
C PHE A 61 -10.52 -17.59 -1.17
N LEU A 62 -10.53 -16.79 -2.25
CA LEU A 62 -9.31 -16.22 -2.80
C LEU A 62 -8.60 -15.30 -1.80
N SER A 63 -9.34 -14.54 -1.00
CA SER A 63 -8.77 -13.71 0.07
C SER A 63 -8.00 -14.58 1.08
N SER A 64 -8.60 -15.71 1.47
CA SER A 64 -8.00 -16.64 2.41
C SER A 64 -6.74 -17.32 1.84
N CYS A 65 -6.78 -17.72 0.57
CA CYS A 65 -5.62 -18.24 -0.15
C CYS A 65 -4.47 -17.21 -0.25
N GLN A 66 -4.77 -15.95 -0.59
CA GLN A 66 -3.76 -14.90 -0.67
C GLN A 66 -3.16 -14.60 0.70
N ARG A 67 -3.98 -14.54 1.75
CA ARG A 67 -3.52 -14.30 3.12
C ARG A 67 -2.61 -15.42 3.63
N THR A 68 -2.97 -16.68 3.38
CA THR A 68 -2.14 -17.83 3.77
C THR A 68 -0.81 -17.86 3.01
N LYS A 69 -0.80 -17.52 1.72
CA LYS A 69 0.44 -17.34 0.95
C LYS A 69 1.34 -16.26 1.57
N ARG A 70 0.78 -15.08 1.90
CA ARG A 70 1.53 -13.98 2.55
C ARG A 70 2.07 -14.35 3.92
N TRP A 71 1.28 -15.07 4.71
CA TRP A 71 1.74 -15.57 6.01
C TRP A 71 2.94 -16.51 5.87
N ARG A 72 2.94 -17.38 4.86
CA ARG A 72 4.10 -18.24 4.54
C ARG A 72 5.31 -17.43 4.10
N GLU A 73 5.14 -16.38 3.29
CA GLU A 73 6.23 -15.50 2.88
C GLU A 73 6.82 -14.69 4.04
N PHE A 74 5.97 -14.23 4.96
CA PHE A 74 6.42 -13.53 6.18
C PHE A 74 7.25 -14.46 7.08
N LYS A 75 6.81 -15.71 7.25
CA LYS A 75 7.59 -16.74 7.97
C LYS A 75 8.95 -17.04 7.34
N LYS A 76 9.12 -16.79 6.04
CA LYS A 76 10.39 -16.96 5.32
C LYS A 76 11.32 -15.74 5.43
N GLY A 77 10.93 -14.69 6.15
CA GLY A 77 11.76 -13.51 6.36
C GLY A 77 11.82 -12.54 5.16
N VAL A 78 10.87 -12.61 4.22
CA VAL A 78 10.84 -11.68 3.08
C VAL A 78 10.36 -10.30 3.56
N LEU A 79 11.21 -9.29 3.42
CA LEU A 79 10.88 -7.89 3.71
C LEU A 79 9.82 -7.40 2.70
N GLN A 80 8.57 -7.33 3.13
CA GLN A 80 7.46 -6.80 2.34
C GLN A 80 6.74 -5.68 3.08
N HIS A 81 6.37 -4.63 2.34
CA HIS A 81 5.62 -3.53 2.90
C HIS A 81 4.20 -3.99 3.25
N THR A 82 3.84 -3.93 4.53
CA THR A 82 2.61 -4.55 5.04
C THR A 82 1.33 -3.90 4.50
N TYR A 83 1.41 -2.64 4.03
CA TYR A 83 0.31 -1.88 3.45
C TYR A 83 0.35 -1.85 1.91
N TYR A 84 1.15 -2.69 1.28
CA TYR A 84 1.24 -2.73 -0.18
C TYR A 84 -0.13 -3.08 -0.78
N ILE A 85 -0.61 -2.25 -1.70
CA ILE A 85 -1.95 -2.41 -2.31
C ILE A 85 -1.98 -3.57 -3.30
N GLY A 86 -0.82 -4.01 -3.78
CA GLY A 86 -0.68 -5.05 -4.78
C GLY A 86 -0.24 -4.48 -6.13
N THR A 87 0.28 -5.38 -6.95
CA THR A 87 0.63 -5.12 -8.35
C THR A 87 -0.63 -5.27 -9.20
N SER A 88 -0.90 -4.25 -10.03
CA SER A 88 -1.95 -4.36 -11.05
C SER A 88 -1.55 -5.43 -12.08
N PRO A 89 -2.47 -6.28 -12.53
CA PRO A 89 -2.23 -7.27 -13.58
C PRO A 89 -1.86 -6.60 -14.89
N PHE A 90 -2.24 -5.33 -15.10
CA PHE A 90 -1.88 -4.54 -16.26
C PHE A 90 -0.45 -3.99 -16.21
N ASP A 91 0.33 -4.26 -15.16
CA ASP A 91 1.78 -3.98 -15.09
C ASP A 91 2.57 -5.03 -15.91
N TYR A 92 2.20 -5.23 -17.18
CA TYR A 92 2.87 -6.19 -18.07
C TYR A 92 4.20 -5.64 -18.59
N ARG A 93 5.23 -6.50 -18.63
CA ARG A 93 6.56 -6.18 -19.18
C ARG A 93 6.55 -5.76 -20.66
N TRP A 94 5.51 -6.10 -21.42
CA TRP A 94 5.37 -5.80 -22.85
C TRP A 94 4.93 -4.36 -23.16
N LEU A 95 4.53 -3.57 -22.15
CA LEU A 95 3.99 -2.24 -22.42
C LEU A 95 5.14 -1.29 -22.79
N PRO A 96 4.95 -0.41 -23.78
CA PRO A 96 5.95 0.57 -24.17
C PRO A 96 6.43 1.38 -22.96
N GLN A 97 7.70 1.78 -22.96
CA GLN A 97 8.35 2.41 -21.80
C GLN A 97 7.61 3.65 -21.29
N PHE A 98 6.90 4.38 -22.16
CA PHE A 98 6.04 5.49 -21.78
C PHE A 98 4.95 5.05 -20.78
N CYS A 99 4.20 3.98 -21.07
CA CYS A 99 3.18 3.45 -20.17
C CYS A 99 3.79 2.85 -18.89
N ARG A 100 5.01 2.29 -18.94
CA ARG A 100 5.72 1.80 -17.75
C ARG A 100 6.20 2.93 -16.84
N ARG A 101 6.61 4.07 -17.42
CA ARG A 101 6.97 5.29 -16.68
C ARG A 101 5.76 5.84 -15.93
N PHE A 102 4.57 5.72 -16.51
CA PHE A 102 3.30 5.93 -15.82
C PHE A 102 2.76 4.62 -15.24
N ARG A 103 3.49 3.98 -14.30
CA ARG A 103 2.94 2.88 -13.47
C ARG A 103 1.57 3.22 -12.86
N ARG A 104 1.27 4.53 -12.73
CA ARG A 104 -0.03 5.11 -12.37
C ARG A 104 -1.17 4.78 -13.34
N MET A 105 -0.93 4.72 -14.66
CA MET A 105 -1.97 4.41 -15.65
C MET A 105 -2.45 2.97 -15.54
N ALA A 106 -1.56 2.01 -15.22
CA ALA A 106 -1.96 0.63 -14.99
C ALA A 106 -2.90 0.49 -13.78
N ARG A 107 -2.65 1.24 -12.70
CA ARG A 107 -3.54 1.28 -11.53
C ARG A 107 -4.86 1.99 -11.84
N PHE A 108 -4.81 3.07 -12.62
CA PHE A 108 -6.01 3.77 -13.05
C PHE A 108 -6.95 2.87 -13.86
N ALA A 109 -6.41 1.96 -14.67
CA ALA A 109 -7.18 1.02 -15.48
C ALA A 109 -7.97 -0.02 -14.65
N ASP A 110 -7.48 -0.41 -13.47
CA ASP A 110 -8.12 -1.43 -12.62
C ASP A 110 -9.59 -1.05 -12.27
N PRO A 111 -9.90 0.16 -11.74
CA PRO A 111 -11.28 0.60 -11.54
C PRO A 111 -12.14 0.63 -12.80
N PHE A 112 -11.62 1.12 -13.94
CA PHE A 112 -12.42 1.19 -15.18
C PHE A 112 -12.74 -0.20 -15.70
N PHE A 113 -11.79 -1.14 -15.60
CA PHE A 113 -12.04 -2.52 -15.96
C PHE A 113 -13.14 -3.13 -15.09
N CYS A 114 -13.13 -2.85 -13.78
CA CYS A 114 -14.18 -3.32 -12.88
C CYS A 114 -15.57 -2.73 -13.21
N ILE A 115 -15.64 -1.43 -13.49
CA ILE A 115 -16.89 -0.75 -13.86
C ILE A 115 -17.40 -1.28 -15.21
N PHE A 116 -16.50 -1.43 -16.18
CA PHE A 116 -16.82 -1.97 -17.50
C PHE A 116 -17.31 -3.42 -17.42
N ALA A 117 -16.64 -4.27 -16.63
CA ALA A 117 -17.10 -5.62 -16.36
C ALA A 117 -18.50 -5.60 -15.71
N GLY A 118 -18.73 -4.70 -14.75
CA GLY A 118 -20.06 -4.48 -14.17
C GLY A 118 -21.13 -4.14 -15.20
N LEU A 119 -20.84 -3.22 -16.14
CA LEU A 119 -21.76 -2.84 -17.22
C LEU A 119 -22.07 -4.00 -18.17
N VAL A 120 -21.07 -4.80 -18.52
CA VAL A 120 -21.25 -5.98 -19.39
C VAL A 120 -22.07 -7.08 -18.70
N LEU A 121 -21.99 -7.19 -17.37
CA LEU A 121 -22.72 -8.19 -16.58
C LEU A 121 -24.12 -7.73 -16.15
N LEU A 122 -24.51 -6.46 -16.34
CA LEU A 122 -25.87 -5.97 -16.06
C LEU A 122 -27.02 -6.79 -16.71
N PRO A 123 -26.94 -7.21 -17.99
CA PRO A 123 -28.00 -8.02 -18.60
C PRO A 123 -28.13 -9.40 -17.97
N GLU A 124 -27.04 -9.98 -17.45
CA GLU A 124 -27.02 -11.33 -16.87
C GLU A 124 -27.36 -11.32 -15.38
N SER A 125 -26.83 -10.37 -14.62
CA SER A 125 -27.12 -10.21 -13.19
C SER A 125 -27.02 -8.74 -12.81
N THR A 126 -28.19 -8.12 -12.65
CA THR A 126 -28.30 -6.70 -12.27
C THR A 126 -27.60 -6.42 -10.94
N ALA A 127 -27.81 -7.29 -9.94
CA ALA A 127 -27.24 -7.15 -8.60
C ALA A 127 -25.70 -7.21 -8.59
N LEU A 128 -25.13 -8.17 -9.31
CA LEU A 128 -23.68 -8.31 -9.42
C LEU A 128 -23.07 -7.17 -10.25
N GLY A 129 -23.72 -6.78 -11.34
CA GLY A 129 -23.27 -5.64 -12.16
C GLY A 129 -23.21 -4.34 -11.36
N PHE A 130 -24.27 -4.01 -10.61
CA PHE A 130 -24.27 -2.85 -9.71
C PHE A 130 -23.21 -2.96 -8.61
N TRP A 131 -23.02 -4.15 -8.03
CA TRP A 131 -21.98 -4.35 -7.03
C TRP A 131 -20.58 -4.09 -7.58
N LEU A 132 -20.26 -4.59 -8.78
CA LEU A 132 -18.98 -4.36 -9.44
C LEU A 132 -18.77 -2.87 -9.77
N MET A 133 -19.82 -2.14 -10.17
CA MET A 133 -19.72 -0.70 -10.39
C MET A 133 -19.43 0.05 -9.08
N ILE A 134 -20.14 -0.26 -7.99
CA ILE A 134 -19.90 0.34 -6.66
C ILE A 134 -18.50 0.00 -6.16
N ALA A 135 -18.09 -1.27 -6.30
CA ALA A 135 -16.78 -1.73 -5.89
C ALA A 135 -15.64 -1.10 -6.71
N GLY A 136 -15.84 -0.92 -8.02
CA GLY A 136 -14.92 -0.21 -8.92
C GLY A 136 -14.79 1.28 -8.57
N ALA A 137 -15.90 1.97 -8.31
CA ALA A 137 -15.88 3.36 -7.85
C ALA A 137 -15.17 3.49 -6.49
N ALA A 138 -15.46 2.60 -5.54
CA ALA A 138 -14.78 2.55 -4.25
C ALA A 138 -13.28 2.26 -4.40
N LEU A 139 -12.89 1.41 -5.36
CA LEU A 139 -11.49 1.13 -5.68
C LEU A 139 -10.78 2.40 -6.15
N ARG A 140 -11.40 3.17 -7.05
CA ARG A 140 -10.85 4.44 -7.55
C ARG A 140 -10.64 5.46 -6.43
N ILE A 141 -11.62 5.62 -5.54
CA ILE A 141 -11.53 6.54 -4.40
C ILE A 141 -10.42 6.07 -3.45
N PHE A 142 -10.34 4.77 -3.16
CA PHE A 142 -9.33 4.25 -2.26
C PHE A 142 -7.90 4.43 -2.81
N GLU A 143 -7.70 4.23 -4.11
CA GLU A 143 -6.42 4.53 -4.76
C GLU A 143 -6.05 6.01 -4.66
N ASP A 144 -7.03 6.90 -4.83
CA ASP A 144 -6.82 8.34 -4.70
C ASP A 144 -6.34 8.71 -3.30
N LEU A 145 -7.02 8.18 -2.28
CA LEU A 145 -6.66 8.42 -0.87
C LEU A 145 -5.26 7.92 -0.52
N VAL A 146 -4.86 6.77 -1.09
CA VAL A 146 -3.52 6.24 -0.85
C VAL A 146 -2.49 7.08 -1.57
N PHE A 147 -2.79 7.49 -2.80
CA PHE A 147 -1.91 8.37 -3.57
C PHE A 147 -1.69 9.70 -2.86
N GLN A 148 -2.74 10.34 -2.34
CA GLN A 148 -2.64 11.56 -1.55
C GLN A 148 -1.76 11.34 -0.31
N LYS A 149 -1.90 10.19 0.35
CA LYS A 149 -1.08 9.85 1.51
C LYS A 149 0.39 9.61 1.16
N GLU A 150 0.66 8.96 0.02
CA GLU A 150 2.02 8.76 -0.48
C GLU A 150 2.66 10.12 -0.82
N LEU A 151 1.94 11.01 -1.52
CA LEU A 151 2.40 12.36 -1.84
C LEU A 151 2.72 13.18 -0.58
N ASN A 152 1.82 13.19 0.41
CA ASN A 152 2.06 13.94 1.64
C ASN A 152 3.30 13.44 2.37
N ARG A 153 3.50 12.12 2.44
CA ARG A 153 4.71 11.55 3.05
C ARG A 153 5.98 11.96 2.29
N ASP A 154 5.92 11.98 0.97
CA ASP A 154 7.08 12.39 0.16
C ASP A 154 7.38 13.89 0.34
N PHE A 155 6.35 14.74 0.50
CA PHE A 155 6.52 16.15 0.90
C PHE A 155 7.11 16.29 2.31
N ASP A 156 6.59 15.55 3.29
CA ASP A 156 7.13 15.57 4.68
C ASP A 156 8.62 15.20 4.72
N ILE A 157 9.06 14.26 3.86
CA ILE A 157 10.47 13.88 3.74
C ILE A 157 11.29 15.01 3.13
N LEU A 158 10.80 15.66 2.07
CA LEU A 158 11.48 16.81 1.46
C LEU A 158 11.61 17.98 2.44
N ASP A 159 10.54 18.29 3.17
CA ASP A 159 10.54 19.33 4.19
C ASP A 159 11.55 18.99 5.30
N SER A 160 11.59 17.73 5.76
CA SER A 160 12.59 17.28 6.74
C SER A 160 14.02 17.46 6.25
N VAL A 161 14.30 17.24 4.96
CA VAL A 161 15.63 17.46 4.38
C VAL A 161 15.95 18.96 4.35
N ILE A 162 15.03 19.79 3.90
CA ILE A 162 15.21 21.26 3.86
C ILE A 162 15.44 21.82 5.26
N THR A 163 14.63 21.39 6.25
CA THR A 163 14.80 21.80 7.65
C THR A 163 16.17 21.39 8.19
N SER A 164 16.66 20.20 7.83
CA SER A 164 17.99 19.75 8.26
C SER A 164 19.13 20.57 7.66
N GLU A 165 18.99 21.01 6.40
CA GLU A 165 19.97 21.86 5.71
C GLU A 165 20.01 23.27 6.30
N VAL A 166 18.84 23.87 6.55
CA VAL A 166 18.74 25.18 7.22
C VAL A 166 19.35 25.13 8.62
N HIS A 167 19.11 24.04 9.36
CA HIS A 167 19.69 23.86 10.69
C HIS A 167 21.21 23.70 10.63
N SER A 168 21.74 22.93 9.67
CA SER A 168 23.20 22.79 9.44
C SER A 168 23.86 24.15 9.18
N ASN A 169 23.32 24.92 8.23
CA ASN A 169 23.84 26.25 7.89
C ASN A 169 23.80 27.21 9.08
N THR A 170 22.76 27.12 9.90
CA THR A 170 22.63 27.94 11.11
C THR A 170 23.73 27.59 12.12
N VAL A 171 23.98 26.30 12.36
CA VAL A 171 25.05 25.84 13.27
C VAL A 171 26.42 26.29 12.76
N GLU A 172 26.71 26.12 11.47
CA GLU A 172 27.96 26.55 10.85
C GLU A 172 28.21 28.06 11.04
N THR A 173 27.17 28.89 10.85
CA THR A 173 27.27 30.35 11.04
C THR A 173 27.61 30.71 12.49
N PHE A 174 27.06 30.00 13.47
CA PHE A 174 27.34 30.24 14.88
C PHE A 174 28.69 29.69 15.34
N ASP A 175 29.17 28.60 14.73
CA ASP A 175 30.52 28.06 14.99
C ASP A 175 31.59 29.03 14.46
N ASP A 176 31.37 29.62 13.27
CA ASP A 176 32.23 30.68 12.70
C ASP A 176 32.19 32.00 13.51
N SER A 177 31.12 32.25 14.25
CA SER A 177 30.93 33.47 15.06
C SER A 177 31.48 33.37 16.49
N ALA A 178 31.88 32.17 16.93
CA ALA A 178 32.51 32.00 18.23
C ALA A 178 33.96 32.52 18.17
N PRO A 179 34.43 33.31 19.16
CA PRO A 179 35.83 33.73 19.19
C PRO A 179 36.71 32.49 19.19
N HIS A 180 37.60 32.39 18.20
CA HIS A 180 38.55 31.29 18.04
C HIS A 180 39.30 31.04 19.35
N THR A 181 38.77 30.13 20.16
CA THR A 181 39.52 29.53 21.24
C THR A 181 40.42 28.52 20.54
N PRO A 182 41.76 28.58 20.70
CA PRO A 182 42.66 27.71 19.96
C PRO A 182 42.26 26.25 20.23
N GLN A 183 41.71 25.58 19.22
CA GLN A 183 41.46 24.14 19.27
C GLN A 183 42.83 23.45 19.37
N PRO A 184 43.09 22.65 20.41
CA PRO A 184 44.22 21.73 20.36
C PRO A 184 43.91 20.70 19.27
N SER A 185 44.81 20.63 18.30
CA SER A 185 44.79 19.72 17.16
C SER A 185 44.50 18.27 17.56
N SER A 186 43.37 17.72 17.13
CA SER A 186 43.22 16.29 16.84
C SER A 186 41.83 16.01 16.27
N ASN A 187 41.78 15.68 14.98
CA ASN A 187 40.68 15.04 14.26
C ASN A 187 39.74 14.22 15.15
N ALA A 188 38.54 14.73 15.45
CA ALA A 188 37.42 13.90 15.88
C ALA A 188 36.09 14.61 15.58
N ILE A 189 35.36 14.07 14.61
CA ILE A 189 33.92 14.28 14.46
C ILE A 189 33.28 13.78 15.78
N PRO A 190 32.38 14.53 16.43
CA PRO A 190 31.79 14.16 17.70
C PRO A 190 30.70 13.11 17.47
N THR A 191 31.07 11.93 16.97
CA THR A 191 30.27 10.73 17.16
C THR A 191 30.46 10.35 18.62
N GLY A 192 29.40 10.41 19.43
CA GLY A 192 29.37 10.15 20.88
C GLY A 192 29.83 8.74 21.29
N LEU A 193 31.07 8.41 20.98
CA LEU A 193 31.78 7.22 21.41
C LEU A 193 32.43 7.57 22.75
N ALA A 194 31.97 6.85 23.77
CA ALA A 194 32.32 7.06 25.17
C ALA A 194 33.85 7.09 25.41
N PRO A 195 34.31 7.85 26.42
CA PRO A 195 35.73 8.01 26.79
C PRO A 195 36.48 6.69 27.07
N ASP A 196 35.76 5.58 27.25
CA ASP A 196 36.31 4.25 27.46
C ASP A 196 37.05 3.67 26.23
N ILE A 197 36.69 4.10 25.02
CA ILE A 197 37.33 3.60 23.79
C ILE A 197 38.69 4.27 23.57
N GLU A 198 38.83 5.55 23.91
CA GLU A 198 40.11 6.27 23.88
C GLU A 198 41.13 5.67 24.85
N ALA A 199 40.68 5.28 26.04
CA ALA A 199 41.53 4.62 27.02
C ALA A 199 42.05 3.27 26.51
N ASN A 200 41.21 2.49 25.81
CA ASN A 200 41.61 1.22 25.23
C ASN A 200 42.57 1.35 24.03
N ILE A 201 42.46 2.44 23.25
CA ILE A 201 43.38 2.70 22.13
C ILE A 201 44.76 3.13 22.65
N LYS A 202 44.82 3.97 23.69
CA LYS A 202 46.10 4.34 24.34
C LYS A 202 46.81 3.13 24.93
N LYS A 203 46.07 2.23 25.59
CA LYS A 203 46.60 0.99 26.19
C LYS A 203 47.14 0.00 25.14
N ARG A 204 46.60 0.00 23.92
CA ARG A 204 47.11 -0.81 22.80
C ARG A 204 48.33 -0.22 22.09
N ARG A 205 48.58 1.08 22.19
CA ARG A 205 49.77 1.74 21.61
C ARG A 205 51.00 1.69 22.51
N SER A 206 50.83 1.36 23.80
CA SER A 206 51.92 1.25 24.77
C SER A 206 52.45 -0.18 24.97
N ASN A 207 51.90 -1.17 24.26
CA ASN A 207 52.42 -2.53 24.10
C ASN A 207 52.92 -2.71 22.68
#